data_AF-A0A7C9FL65-F1
#
_entry.id   AF-A0A7C9FL65-F1
#
_cell.length_a   1.000
_cell.length_b   1.000
_cell.length_c   1.000
_cell.angle_alpha   90.00
_cell.angle_beta   90.00
_cell.angle_gamma   90.00
#
_symmetry.space_group_name_H-M   'P 1'
#
loop_
_entity.id
_entity.type
_entity.pdbx_description
1 polymer ?
#
loop_
_entity_poly.entity_id
_entity_poly.type
_entity_poly.pdbx_seq_one_letter_code
_entity_poly.pdbx_strand_id
1 'polypeptide(L)'
;KVVNAARRAGAEIETVRKAAAGSNKAASSSTSLNTRKLDEETENLHHDRVPTELKKAIMQARMDKKFTQAQLAQLINEKPQIIQEYESGKAIPNQQIIGKLERALGVKLRGKK
;
A
#
# COMPACT_ATOMS: atom_id res chain seq x y z
N LYS A 1 -17.59 -16.49 -8.80
CA LYS A 1 -18.77 -17.03 -9.51
C LYS A 1 -18.48 -18.36 -10.19
N VAL A 2 -17.35 -18.52 -10.88
CA VAL A 2 -16.91 -19.76 -11.55
C VAL A 2 -16.77 -20.97 -10.61
N VAL A 3 -16.03 -20.83 -9.50
CA VAL A 3 -15.79 -21.95 -8.54
C VAL A 3 -17.08 -22.49 -7.92
N ASN A 4 -18.04 -21.62 -7.58
CA ASN A 4 -19.31 -22.04 -6.99
C ASN A 4 -20.21 -22.75 -8.01
N ALA A 5 -20.11 -22.40 -9.30
CA ALA A 5 -20.84 -23.09 -10.37
C ALA A 5 -20.26 -24.49 -10.61
N ALA A 6 -18.94 -24.62 -10.68
CA ALA A 6 -18.25 -25.92 -10.79
C ALA A 6 -18.62 -26.87 -9.64
N ARG A 7 -18.70 -26.36 -8.41
CA ARG A 7 -19.11 -27.14 -7.22
C ARG A 7 -20.54 -27.68 -7.33
N ARG A 8 -21.46 -26.90 -7.91
CA ARG A 8 -22.86 -27.32 -8.09
C ARG A 8 -23.03 -28.33 -9.23
N ALA A 9 -22.18 -28.24 -10.25
CA ALA A 9 -22.20 -29.14 -11.41
C ALA A 9 -21.44 -30.45 -11.20
N GLY A 10 -20.82 -30.66 -10.02
CA GLY A 10 -19.98 -31.83 -9.75
C GLY A 10 -18.68 -31.88 -10.56
N ALA A 11 -18.27 -30.75 -11.13
CA ALA A 11 -17.02 -30.64 -11.88
C ALA A 11 -15.81 -30.67 -10.94
N GLU A 12 -14.67 -31.15 -11.44
CA GLU A 12 -13.43 -31.22 -10.67
C GLU A 12 -12.93 -29.82 -10.27
N ILE A 13 -12.48 -29.67 -9.01
CA ILE A 13 -11.97 -28.42 -8.46
C ILE A 13 -10.62 -28.68 -7.83
N GLU A 14 -9.58 -28.05 -8.39
CA GLU A 14 -8.27 -28.01 -7.77
C GLU A 14 -8.25 -26.97 -6.63
N THR A 15 -7.75 -27.37 -5.47
CA THR A 15 -7.55 -26.47 -4.32
C THR A 15 -6.10 -26.43 -3.93
N VAL A 16 -5.49 -25.24 -4.02
CA VAL A 16 -4.10 -25.00 -3.60
C VAL A 16 -4.07 -24.01 -2.44
N ARG A 17 -3.27 -24.30 -1.41
CA ARG A 17 -3.05 -23.39 -0.28
C ARG A 17 -2.22 -22.20 -0.75
N LYS A 18 -2.65 -20.98 -0.40
CA LYS A 18 -1.90 -19.75 -0.72
C LYS A 18 -0.60 -19.68 0.10
N ALA A 19 0.47 -19.15 -0.50
CA ALA A 19 1.79 -19.06 0.14
C ALA A 19 1.78 -18.34 1.51
N ALA A 20 0.97 -17.29 1.67
CA ALA A 20 0.83 -16.55 2.93
C ALA A 20 -0.42 -16.94 3.75
N ALA A 21 -1.03 -18.10 3.48
CA ALA A 21 -2.27 -18.52 4.13
C ALA A 21 -2.08 -18.73 5.65
N GLY A 22 -2.86 -17.98 6.44
CA GLY A 22 -2.82 -18.02 7.91
C GLY A 22 -1.88 -17.00 8.55
N SER A 23 -1.35 -16.03 7.79
CA SER A 23 -0.47 -14.97 8.31
C SER A 23 -1.07 -13.57 8.10
N ASN A 24 -0.78 -12.64 9.02
CA ASN A 24 -1.17 -11.22 8.98
C ASN A 24 0.07 -10.31 9.01
N LYS A 25 0.82 -10.27 7.92
CA LYS A 25 2.00 -9.39 7.81
C LYS A 25 1.59 -7.92 7.74
N ALA A 26 2.30 -7.07 8.48
CA ALA A 26 2.07 -5.63 8.45
C ALA A 26 2.52 -5.02 7.11
N ALA A 27 1.86 -3.95 6.69
CA ALA A 27 2.16 -3.29 5.41
C ALA A 27 3.59 -2.71 5.31
N SER A 28 4.17 -2.39 6.46
CA SER A 28 5.56 -1.92 6.60
C SER A 28 6.58 -3.05 6.78
N SER A 29 6.13 -4.31 6.91
CA SER A 29 7.03 -5.45 7.18
C SER A 29 7.65 -6.09 5.94
N SER A 30 7.11 -5.80 4.75
CA SER A 30 7.62 -6.34 3.50
C SER A 30 7.61 -5.27 2.41
N THR A 31 8.59 -5.36 1.51
CA THR A 31 8.66 -4.50 0.32
C THR A 31 7.45 -4.73 -0.60
N SER A 32 6.95 -3.66 -1.21
CA SER A 32 5.85 -3.71 -2.20
C SER A 32 6.29 -4.21 -3.58
N LEU A 33 7.60 -4.38 -3.79
CA LEU A 33 8.23 -4.82 -5.02
C LEU A 33 8.41 -6.35 -5.05
N ASN A 34 8.55 -6.90 -6.26
CA ASN A 34 8.84 -8.32 -6.43
C ASN A 34 10.30 -8.60 -6.06
N THR A 35 10.52 -9.22 -4.90
CA THR A 35 11.87 -9.48 -4.36
C THR A 35 12.74 -10.32 -5.27
N ARG A 36 12.16 -11.28 -6.01
CA ARG A 36 12.91 -12.08 -7.02
C ARG A 36 13.48 -11.20 -8.13
N LYS A 37 12.72 -10.22 -8.61
CA LYS A 37 13.20 -9.30 -9.65
C LYS A 37 14.31 -8.39 -9.13
N LEU A 38 14.21 -7.95 -7.87
CA LEU A 38 15.25 -7.14 -7.22
C LEU A 38 16.56 -7.93 -7.04
N ASP A 39 16.48 -9.22 -6.77
CA ASP A 39 17.65 -10.10 -6.62
C ASP A 39 18.35 -10.39 -7.97
N GLU A 40 17.58 -10.39 -9.06
CA GLU A 40 18.07 -10.61 -10.43
C GLU A 40 18.62 -9.33 -11.11
N GLU A 41 18.35 -8.14 -10.56
CA GLU A 41 18.70 -6.85 -11.15
C GLU A 41 20.08 -6.38 -10.65
N THR A 42 21.12 -6.51 -11.50
CA THR A 42 22.52 -6.27 -11.14
C THR A 42 23.08 -4.87 -11.49
N GLU A 43 22.34 -4.04 -12.23
CA GLU A 43 22.81 -2.72 -12.69
C GLU A 43 21.74 -1.63 -12.44
N ASN A 44 22.12 -0.55 -11.74
CA ASN A 44 21.37 0.67 -11.39
C ASN A 44 20.00 0.51 -10.69
N LEU A 45 20.03 0.41 -9.35
CA LEU A 45 18.85 0.45 -8.47
C LEU A 45 18.27 1.88 -8.33
N HIS A 46 17.54 2.37 -9.34
CA HIS A 46 16.72 3.58 -9.21
C HIS A 46 15.27 3.21 -8.91
N HIS A 47 14.71 3.78 -7.84
CA HIS A 47 13.30 3.58 -7.48
C HIS A 47 12.56 4.90 -7.55
N ASP A 48 11.44 4.90 -8.29
CA ASP A 48 10.53 6.04 -8.34
C ASP A 48 10.00 6.35 -6.94
N ARG A 49 10.25 7.58 -6.51
CA ARG A 49 9.79 8.10 -5.23
C ARG A 49 8.37 8.65 -5.36
N VAL A 50 7.77 8.98 -4.21
CA VAL A 50 6.47 9.65 -4.16
C VAL A 50 6.47 10.90 -5.05
N PRO A 51 5.56 10.98 -6.05
CA PRO A 51 5.50 12.13 -6.95
C PRO A 51 5.06 13.40 -6.22
N THR A 52 5.42 14.55 -6.78
CA THR A 52 5.15 15.86 -6.18
C THR A 52 3.65 16.13 -5.96
N GLU A 53 2.79 15.61 -6.82
CA GLU A 53 1.34 15.73 -6.68
C GLU A 53 0.82 14.95 -5.45
N LEU A 54 1.30 13.71 -5.29
CA LEU A 54 0.87 12.84 -4.18
C LEU A 54 1.29 13.44 -2.82
N LYS A 55 2.53 13.93 -2.68
CA LYS A 55 2.97 14.54 -1.42
C LYS A 55 2.18 15.79 -1.06
N LYS A 56 1.86 16.64 -2.05
CA LYS A 56 1.03 17.83 -1.85
C LYS A 56 -0.40 17.47 -1.45
N ALA A 57 -0.99 16.48 -2.11
CA ALA A 57 -2.34 16.01 -1.80
C ALA A 57 -2.46 15.45 -0.37
N ILE A 58 -1.47 14.65 0.08
CA ILE A 58 -1.43 14.14 1.46
C ILE A 58 -1.34 15.28 2.46
N MET A 59 -0.41 16.22 2.24
CA MET A 59 -0.19 17.35 3.14
C MET A 59 -1.43 18.24 3.24
N GLN A 60 -2.07 18.57 2.11
CA GLN A 60 -3.28 19.37 2.08
C GLN A 60 -4.42 18.67 2.83
N ALA A 61 -4.71 17.42 2.50
CA ALA A 61 -5.78 16.67 3.14
C ALA A 61 -5.56 16.47 4.65
N ARG A 62 -4.30 16.36 5.09
CA ARG A 62 -3.95 16.35 6.52
C ARG A 62 -4.29 17.68 7.19
N MET A 63 -3.91 18.80 6.57
CA MET A 63 -4.19 20.14 7.08
C MET A 63 -5.69 20.45 7.12
N ASP A 64 -6.44 20.04 6.09
CA ASP A 64 -7.89 20.21 6.03
C ASP A 64 -8.61 19.49 7.18
N LYS A 65 -8.11 18.31 7.55
CA LYS A 65 -8.58 17.54 8.72
C LYS A 65 -7.98 17.98 10.05
N LYS A 66 -7.08 18.98 10.05
CA LYS A 66 -6.38 19.49 11.23
C LYS A 66 -5.63 18.41 12.02
N PHE A 67 -5.14 17.36 11.34
CA PHE A 67 -4.36 16.31 11.98
C PHE A 67 -2.88 16.67 12.03
N THR A 68 -2.20 16.32 13.12
CA THR A 68 -0.74 16.28 13.13
C THR A 68 -0.24 15.02 12.41
N GLN A 69 1.03 15.00 11.99
CA GLN A 69 1.64 13.80 11.39
C GLN A 69 1.58 12.60 12.35
N ALA A 70 1.78 12.83 13.65
CA ALA A 70 1.68 11.80 14.68
C ALA A 70 0.25 11.25 14.84
N GLN A 71 -0.75 12.12 14.83
CA GLN A 71 -2.17 11.71 14.89
C GLN A 71 -2.57 10.89 13.66
N LEU A 72 -2.16 11.33 12.47
CA LEU A 72 -2.41 10.60 11.23
C LEU A 72 -1.72 9.22 11.26
N ALA A 73 -0.47 9.17 11.71
CA ALA A 73 0.31 7.93 11.83
C ALA A 73 -0.35 6.93 12.78
N GLN A 74 -0.81 7.39 13.96
CA GLN A 74 -1.57 6.58 14.90
C GLN A 74 -2.87 6.04 14.28
N LEU A 75 -3.61 6.89 13.57
CA LEU A 75 -4.87 6.50 12.91
C LEU A 75 -4.67 5.40 11.87
N ILE A 76 -3.57 5.42 11.12
CA ILE A 76 -3.26 4.39 10.11
C ILE A 76 -2.42 3.22 10.65
N ASN A 77 -2.08 3.24 11.94
CA ASN A 77 -1.19 2.28 12.60
C ASN A 77 0.16 2.17 11.87
N GLU A 78 0.82 3.29 11.60
CA GLU A 78 2.18 3.37 11.06
C GLU A 78 3.03 4.32 11.91
N LYS A 79 4.35 4.33 11.68
CA LYS A 79 5.26 5.23 12.38
C LYS A 79 5.13 6.67 11.85
N PRO A 80 5.26 7.71 12.70
CA PRO A 80 5.26 9.12 12.25
C PRO A 80 6.29 9.42 11.16
N GLN A 81 7.46 8.76 11.23
CA GLN A 81 8.52 8.88 10.24
C GLN A 81 8.05 8.49 8.83
N ILE A 82 7.18 7.49 8.69
CA ILE A 82 6.63 7.09 7.39
C ILE A 82 5.81 8.24 6.80
N ILE A 83 4.94 8.86 7.58
CA ILE A 83 4.15 10.02 7.10
C ILE A 83 5.08 11.15 6.63
N GLN A 84 6.12 11.45 7.41
CA GLN A 84 7.10 12.48 7.08
C GLN A 84 7.85 12.17 5.76
N GLU A 85 8.23 10.93 5.52
CA GLU A 85 8.90 10.50 4.28
C GLU A 85 7.97 10.60 3.06
N TYR A 86 6.66 10.35 3.24
CA TYR A 86 5.66 10.54 2.18
C TYR A 86 5.41 12.04 1.88
N GLU A 87 5.25 12.87 2.91
CA GLU A 87 5.05 14.32 2.73
C GLU A 87 6.30 15.04 2.18
N SER A 88 7.51 14.52 2.47
CA SER A 88 8.77 15.03 1.89
C SER A 88 9.09 14.47 0.51
N GLY A 89 8.39 13.42 0.06
CA GLY A 89 8.62 12.77 -1.23
C GLY A 89 9.84 11.84 -1.26
N LYS A 90 10.39 11.45 -0.11
CA LYS A 90 11.53 10.53 -0.01
C LYS A 90 11.10 9.05 -0.03
N ALA A 91 9.87 8.76 0.36
CA ALA A 91 9.36 7.40 0.45
C ALA A 91 9.21 6.73 -0.93
N ILE A 92 9.34 5.41 -0.95
CA ILE A 92 8.86 4.57 -2.06
C ILE A 92 7.35 4.36 -1.89
N PRO A 93 6.52 4.63 -2.91
CA PRO A 93 5.09 4.42 -2.85
C PRO A 93 4.70 2.96 -2.55
N ASN A 94 4.08 2.72 -1.41
CA ASN A 94 3.45 1.44 -1.06
C ASN A 94 1.92 1.58 -1.12
N GLN A 95 1.29 0.78 -1.98
CA GLN A 95 -0.15 0.81 -2.22
C GLN A 95 -1.00 0.55 -0.97
N GLN A 96 -0.50 -0.25 -0.03
CA GLN A 96 -1.21 -0.53 1.22
C GLN A 96 -1.24 0.70 2.14
N ILE A 97 -0.11 1.41 2.25
CA ILE A 97 -0.01 2.63 3.05
C ILE A 97 -0.86 3.73 2.41
N ILE A 98 -0.78 3.89 1.09
CA ILE A 98 -1.61 4.86 0.36
C ILE A 98 -3.10 4.56 0.56
N GLY A 99 -3.52 3.30 0.46
CA GLY A 99 -4.92 2.92 0.73
C GLY A 99 -5.37 3.12 2.18
N LYS A 100 -4.46 3.09 3.16
CA LYS A 100 -4.76 3.50 4.55
C LYS A 100 -4.92 5.02 4.64
N LEU A 101 -4.03 5.79 4.02
CA LEU A 101 -4.06 7.24 3.98
C LEU A 101 -5.34 7.77 3.33
N GLU A 102 -5.76 7.18 2.20
CA GLU A 102 -7.01 7.57 1.52
C GLU A 102 -8.23 7.40 2.43
N ARG A 103 -8.31 6.30 3.17
CA ARG A 103 -9.43 6.03 4.10
C ARG A 103 -9.40 6.98 5.30
N ALA A 104 -8.22 7.20 5.88
CA ALA A 104 -8.01 8.11 7.00
C ALA A 104 -8.35 9.57 6.63
N LEU A 105 -7.89 10.01 5.45
CA LEU A 105 -8.02 11.38 4.99
C LEU A 105 -9.30 11.62 4.18
N GLY A 106 -10.02 10.57 3.77
CA GLY A 106 -11.27 10.68 3.01
C GLY A 106 -11.07 11.23 1.59
N VAL A 107 -9.84 11.19 1.07
CA VAL A 107 -9.48 11.68 -0.27
C VAL A 107 -8.96 10.54 -1.12
N LYS A 108 -9.18 10.60 -2.43
CA LYS A 108 -8.51 9.68 -3.38
C LYS A 108 -7.14 10.24 -3.72
N LEU A 109 -6.09 9.51 -3.33
CA LEU A 109 -4.69 9.87 -3.54
C LEU A 109 -4.10 9.13 -4.75
N ARG A 110 -4.76 8.06 -5.21
CA ARG A 110 -4.43 7.31 -6.41
C ARG A 110 -5.22 7.87 -7.59
N GLY A 111 -4.50 8.28 -8.64
CA GLY A 111 -5.08 8.83 -9.86
C GLY A 111 -6.03 7.85 -10.53
N LYS A 112 -7.33 8.07 -10.32
CA LYS A 112 -8.41 8.03 -11.30
C LYS A 112 -9.71 8.40 -10.57
N LYS A 113 -10.34 9.49 -11.00
CA LYS A 113 -11.80 9.60 -10.90
C LYS A 113 -12.41 8.44 -11.67
#